data_AF-A0A934B858-F1
#
_entry.id   AF-A0A934B858-F1
#
_cell.length_a   1.000
_cell.length_b   1.000
_cell.length_c   1.000
_cell.angle_alpha   90.00
_cell.angle_beta   90.00
_cell.angle_gamma   90.00
#
_symmetry.space_group_name_H-M   'P 1'
#
loop_
_entity.id
_entity.type
_entity.pdbx_description
1 polymer ?
#
loop_
_entity_poly.entity_id
_entity_poly.type
_entity_poly.pdbx_seq_one_letter_code
_entity_poly.pdbx_strand_id
1 'polypeptide(L)'
;MKILKAVVMAVIVSGFLFSLASAGGKMKGDAEKGRALFNDPKAFGGSVSCSSCHPDGKGLEKSGMKDKKEWTNPVGTFKSLEEAINACITAANKGQAIDVKSQEMMDMVAYIKSLGMKMEKEMKQEIPMEMKEKKSGY
;
A
#
# COMPACT_ATOMS: atom_id res chain seq x y z
N MET A 1 10.79 -7.70 -55.93
CA MET A 1 9.97 -6.84 -55.02
C MET A 1 8.75 -7.53 -54.42
N LYS A 2 8.07 -8.47 -55.10
CA LYS A 2 6.87 -9.15 -54.57
C LYS A 2 7.16 -10.07 -53.36
N ILE A 3 8.31 -10.75 -53.40
CA ILE A 3 8.75 -11.70 -52.37
C ILE A 3 9.22 -10.96 -51.09
N LEU A 4 9.91 -9.82 -51.26
CA LEU A 4 10.33 -8.96 -50.15
C LEU A 4 9.13 -8.36 -49.38
N LYS A 5 8.05 -7.99 -50.09
CA LYS A 5 6.80 -7.51 -49.47
C LYS A 5 6.06 -8.62 -48.70
N ALA A 6 6.09 -9.86 -49.20
CA ALA A 6 5.47 -11.00 -48.54
C ALA A 6 6.19 -11.40 -47.25
N VAL A 7 7.53 -11.36 -47.24
CA VAL A 7 8.33 -11.66 -46.04
C VAL A 7 8.18 -10.58 -44.96
N VAL A 8 8.13 -9.30 -45.35
CA VAL A 8 7.93 -8.18 -44.41
C VAL A 8 6.53 -8.23 -43.78
N MET A 9 5.48 -8.56 -44.55
CA MET A 9 4.11 -8.73 -44.02
C MET A 9 4.01 -9.92 -43.06
N ALA A 10 4.70 -11.03 -43.32
CA ALA A 10 4.69 -12.18 -42.43
C ALA A 10 5.35 -11.88 -41.07
N VAL A 11 6.48 -11.16 -41.06
CA VAL A 11 7.19 -10.78 -39.82
C VAL A 11 6.37 -9.81 -38.96
N ILE A 12 5.61 -8.90 -39.58
CA ILE A 12 4.75 -7.93 -38.87
C ILE A 12 3.56 -8.63 -38.20
N VAL A 13 2.98 -9.67 -38.83
CA VAL A 13 1.88 -10.45 -38.24
C VAL A 13 2.37 -11.36 -37.13
N SER A 14 3.58 -11.92 -37.23
CA SER A 14 4.18 -12.75 -36.18
C SER A 14 4.63 -11.98 -34.94
N GLY A 15 4.98 -10.69 -35.07
CA GLY A 15 5.37 -9.84 -33.95
C GLY A 15 4.21 -9.39 -33.05
N PHE A 16 2.96 -9.50 -33.52
CA PHE A 16 1.78 -9.03 -32.79
C PHE A 16 1.19 -10.05 -31.81
N LEU A 17 1.64 -11.30 -31.84
CA LEU A 17 1.12 -12.37 -30.98
C LEU A 17 1.86 -12.53 -29.65
N PHE A 18 2.92 -11.75 -29.38
CA PHE A 18 3.70 -11.86 -28.15
C PHE A 18 3.28 -10.92 -27.01
N SER A 19 2.27 -10.07 -27.20
CA SER A 19 1.92 -9.01 -26.24
C SER A 19 0.74 -9.32 -25.30
N LEU A 20 0.31 -10.58 -25.17
CA LEU A 20 -0.88 -10.94 -24.35
C LEU A 20 -0.56 -11.68 -23.03
N ALA A 21 0.71 -11.75 -22.62
CA ALA A 21 1.11 -12.47 -21.42
C ALA A 21 1.49 -11.56 -20.25
N SER A 22 0.56 -10.76 -19.70
CA SER A 22 0.55 -10.36 -18.28
C SER A 22 -0.59 -9.39 -17.94
N ALA A 23 -1.82 -9.89 -17.75
CA ALA A 23 -2.89 -9.10 -17.12
C ALA A 23 -3.87 -9.93 -16.29
N GLY A 24 -3.46 -11.12 -15.83
CA GLY A 24 -4.30 -12.02 -15.01
C GLY A 24 -3.86 -12.18 -13.56
N GLY A 25 -2.76 -11.53 -13.15
CA GLY A 25 -2.30 -11.56 -11.76
C GLY A 25 -3.20 -10.69 -10.90
N LYS A 26 -3.81 -11.26 -9.84
CA LYS A 26 -4.42 -10.43 -8.79
C LYS A 26 -3.34 -9.50 -8.25
N MET A 27 -3.45 -8.21 -8.55
CA MET A 27 -2.52 -7.19 -8.04
C MET A 27 -2.55 -7.27 -6.51
N LYS A 28 -1.40 -7.56 -5.91
CA LYS A 28 -1.22 -7.66 -4.46
C LYS A 28 -0.34 -6.50 -4.03
N GLY A 29 -0.72 -5.83 -2.96
CA GLY A 29 0.11 -4.79 -2.36
C GLY A 29 1.40 -5.34 -1.75
N ASP A 30 2.47 -4.57 -1.88
CA ASP A 30 3.79 -4.80 -1.32
C ASP A 30 4.10 -3.75 -0.25
N ALA A 31 4.28 -4.21 0.99
CA ALA A 31 4.50 -3.31 2.12
C ALA A 31 5.87 -2.60 2.07
N GLU A 32 6.88 -3.19 1.42
CA GLU A 32 8.19 -2.55 1.28
C GLU A 32 8.12 -1.40 0.27
N LYS A 33 7.44 -1.62 -0.86
CA LYS A 33 7.15 -0.55 -1.84
C LYS A 33 6.27 0.54 -1.22
N GLY A 34 5.26 0.16 -0.44
CA GLY A 34 4.43 1.11 0.29
C GLY A 34 5.26 1.94 1.28
N ARG A 35 6.23 1.32 1.98
CA ARG A 35 7.18 2.05 2.83
C ARG A 35 8.04 3.01 2.03
N ALA A 36 8.50 2.62 0.84
CA ALA A 36 9.28 3.52 -0.02
C ALA A 36 8.46 4.75 -0.43
N LEU A 37 7.23 4.55 -0.92
CA LEU A 37 6.29 5.63 -1.25
C LEU A 37 6.00 6.55 -0.05
N PHE A 38 5.78 5.96 1.13
CA PHE A 38 5.52 6.68 2.37
C PHE A 38 6.65 7.63 2.79
N ASN A 39 7.90 7.29 2.45
CA ASN A 39 9.09 8.06 2.81
C ASN A 39 9.51 9.06 1.72
N ASP A 40 8.95 8.98 0.51
CA ASP A 40 9.32 9.85 -0.60
C ASP A 40 8.48 11.16 -0.59
N PRO A 41 9.11 12.33 -0.41
CA PRO A 41 8.40 13.61 -0.44
C PRO A 41 7.83 13.97 -1.80
N LYS A 42 8.35 13.37 -2.88
CA LYS A 42 7.87 13.58 -4.26
C LYS A 42 6.81 12.56 -4.67
N ALA A 43 6.52 11.56 -3.83
CA ALA A 43 5.43 10.64 -4.09
C ALA A 43 4.12 11.42 -4.27
N PHE A 44 3.34 10.97 -5.26
CA PHE A 44 2.01 11.53 -5.55
C PHE A 44 2.03 13.02 -5.93
N GLY A 45 3.16 13.55 -6.41
CA GLY A 45 3.28 14.95 -6.85
C GLY A 45 3.27 15.96 -5.70
N GLY A 46 3.56 15.52 -4.47
CA GLY A 46 3.63 16.36 -3.28
C GLY A 46 5.00 17.00 -3.02
N SER A 47 5.15 17.53 -1.81
CA SER A 47 6.38 18.21 -1.36
C SER A 47 6.93 17.73 -0.01
N VAL A 48 6.15 16.94 0.74
CA VAL A 48 6.51 16.42 2.06
C VAL A 48 6.19 14.94 2.14
N SER A 49 7.08 14.13 2.72
CA SER A 49 6.81 12.69 2.82
C SER A 49 5.78 12.43 3.93
N CYS A 50 5.05 11.32 3.86
CA CYS A 50 4.17 10.92 4.96
C CYS A 50 4.97 10.77 6.27
N SER A 51 6.21 10.29 6.16
CA SER A 51 7.14 10.10 7.27
C SER A 51 7.56 11.38 7.99
N SER A 52 7.43 12.57 7.38
CA SER A 52 7.73 13.82 8.07
C SER A 52 6.74 14.12 9.20
N CYS A 53 5.49 13.67 9.05
CA CYS A 53 4.43 13.81 10.06
C CYS A 53 4.24 12.52 10.87
N HIS A 54 4.48 11.36 10.25
CA HIS A 54 4.34 10.04 10.85
C HIS A 54 5.66 9.26 10.76
N PRO A 55 6.70 9.60 11.54
CA PRO A 55 7.99 8.93 11.49
C PRO A 55 7.86 7.43 11.68
N ASP A 56 8.37 6.63 10.73
CA ASP A 56 8.22 5.17 10.69
C ASP A 56 6.77 4.66 10.86
N GLY A 57 5.78 5.47 10.45
CA GLY A 57 4.36 5.12 10.57
C GLY A 57 3.77 5.33 11.97
N LYS A 58 4.49 5.98 12.90
CA LYS A 58 3.99 6.22 14.26
C LYS A 58 2.65 6.95 14.27
N GLY A 59 1.73 6.45 15.08
CA GLY A 59 0.37 6.96 15.21
C GLY A 59 -0.61 6.44 14.15
N LEU A 60 -0.15 5.62 13.20
CA LEU A 60 -0.98 4.99 12.16
C LEU A 60 -1.24 3.50 12.39
N GLU A 61 -0.72 2.91 13.47
CA GLU A 61 -0.83 1.48 13.76
C GLU A 61 -2.29 1.03 13.85
N LYS A 62 -3.11 1.80 14.57
CA LYS A 62 -4.56 1.58 14.66
C LYS A 62 -5.26 1.70 13.31
N SER A 63 -4.71 2.45 12.35
CA SER A 63 -5.26 2.56 11.00
C SER A 63 -5.03 1.31 10.15
N GLY A 64 -4.08 0.46 10.54
CA GLY A 64 -3.79 -0.81 9.89
C GLY A 64 -4.46 -2.04 10.50
N MET A 65 -5.24 -1.89 11.57
CA MET A 65 -5.90 -3.02 12.24
C MET A 65 -7.02 -3.63 11.38
N LYS A 66 -7.18 -4.96 11.46
CA LYS A 66 -8.10 -5.72 10.59
C LYS A 66 -9.58 -5.42 10.83
N ASP A 67 -9.94 -5.04 12.05
CA ASP A 67 -11.30 -4.78 12.50
C ASP A 67 -11.74 -3.32 12.33
N LYS A 68 -10.84 -2.45 11.82
CA LYS A 68 -11.17 -1.05 11.58
C LYS A 68 -12.10 -0.89 10.38
N LYS A 69 -13.16 -0.10 10.60
CA LYS A 69 -14.24 0.15 9.62
C LYS A 69 -14.29 1.60 9.15
N GLU A 70 -13.73 2.51 9.93
CA GLU A 70 -13.76 3.95 9.66
C GLU A 70 -12.43 4.59 10.04
N TRP A 71 -12.02 5.58 9.26
CA TRP A 71 -10.78 6.33 9.45
C TRP A 71 -11.12 7.81 9.55
N THR A 72 -10.85 8.39 10.71
CA THR A 72 -11.05 9.82 10.97
C THR A 72 -9.71 10.52 11.03
N ASN A 73 -9.58 11.62 10.29
CA ASN A 73 -8.48 12.56 10.37
C ASN A 73 -9.05 14.01 10.36
N PRO A 74 -8.22 15.07 10.49
CA PRO A 74 -8.72 16.45 10.50
C PRO A 74 -9.49 16.89 9.24
N VAL A 75 -9.37 16.15 8.13
CA VAL A 75 -10.11 16.42 6.87
C VAL A 75 -11.53 15.86 6.94
N GLY A 76 -11.74 14.74 7.64
CA GLY A 76 -13.05 14.11 7.77
C GLY A 76 -13.00 12.64 8.21
N THR A 77 -14.13 11.96 8.08
CA THR A 77 -14.29 10.52 8.35
C THR A 77 -14.52 9.77 7.04
N PHE A 78 -13.77 8.70 6.84
CA PHE A 78 -13.75 7.89 5.62
C PHE A 78 -14.12 6.44 5.92
N LYS A 79 -14.78 5.78 4.97
CA LYS A 79 -15.24 4.39 5.11
C LYS A 79 -14.21 3.37 4.60
N SER A 80 -13.12 3.86 4.02
CA SER A 80 -12.01 3.04 3.53
C SER A 80 -10.67 3.66 3.89
N LEU A 81 -9.64 2.82 4.00
CA LEU A 81 -8.28 3.27 4.25
C LEU A 81 -7.74 4.01 3.02
N GLU A 82 -8.13 3.59 1.83
CA GLU A 82 -7.77 4.18 0.54
C GLU A 82 -8.23 5.65 0.44
N GLU A 83 -9.47 5.94 0.81
CA GLU A 83 -9.98 7.31 0.86
C GLU A 83 -9.23 8.16 1.90
N ALA A 84 -8.96 7.59 3.08
CA ALA A 84 -8.20 8.28 4.12
C ALA A 84 -6.75 8.60 3.66
N ILE A 85 -6.11 7.68 2.93
CA ILE A 85 -4.80 7.90 2.32
C ILE A 85 -4.88 9.06 1.32
N ASN A 86 -5.86 9.05 0.42
CA ASN A 86 -6.03 10.13 -0.56
C ASN A 86 -6.34 11.49 0.10
N ALA A 87 -7.08 11.50 1.20
CA ALA A 87 -7.31 12.71 2.00
C ALA A 87 -6.00 13.25 2.59
N CYS A 88 -5.13 12.38 3.10
CA CYS A 88 -3.80 12.78 3.57
C CYS A 88 -2.91 13.30 2.42
N ILE A 89 -2.90 12.63 1.27
CA ILE A 89 -2.11 13.05 0.09
C ILE A 89 -2.53 14.46 -0.34
N THR A 90 -3.82 14.71 -0.50
CA THR A 90 -4.32 15.98 -1.03
C THR A 90 -4.28 17.12 -0.01
N ALA A 91 -4.66 16.85 1.25
CA ALA A 91 -4.76 17.90 2.26
C ALA A 91 -3.40 18.24 2.89
N ALA A 92 -2.60 17.23 3.24
CA ALA A 92 -1.35 17.39 3.99
C ALA A 92 -0.12 17.46 3.07
N ASN A 93 -0.01 16.54 2.11
CA ASN A 93 1.13 16.53 1.18
C ASN A 93 0.97 17.54 0.02
N LYS A 94 -0.25 18.08 -0.18
CA LYS A 94 -0.59 18.91 -1.36
C LYS A 94 -0.32 18.19 -2.69
N GLY A 95 -0.34 16.86 -2.66
CA GLY A 95 -0.19 16.02 -3.83
C GLY A 95 -1.52 15.78 -4.55
N GLN A 96 -1.48 14.91 -5.54
CA GLN A 96 -2.63 14.48 -6.33
C GLN A 96 -3.17 13.15 -5.80
N ALA A 97 -4.48 13.05 -5.63
CA ALA A 97 -5.12 11.79 -5.31
C ALA A 97 -4.77 10.73 -6.38
N ILE A 98 -4.51 9.51 -5.92
CA ILE A 98 -4.25 8.37 -6.80
C ILE A 98 -5.50 7.51 -6.95
N ASP A 99 -5.58 6.70 -8.00
CA ASP A 99 -6.66 5.73 -8.16
C ASP A 99 -6.65 4.75 -6.97
N VAL A 100 -7.81 4.58 -6.34
CA VAL A 100 -7.98 3.65 -5.20
C VAL A 100 -7.71 2.19 -5.58
N LYS A 101 -7.69 1.87 -6.87
CA LYS A 101 -7.36 0.55 -7.43
C LYS A 101 -5.95 0.48 -8.03
N SER A 102 -5.15 1.54 -7.91
CA SER A 102 -3.76 1.55 -8.40
C SER A 102 -2.86 0.62 -7.59
N GLN A 103 -1.74 0.19 -8.18
CA GLN A 103 -0.73 -0.59 -7.47
C GLN A 103 -0.15 0.21 -6.31
N GLU A 104 0.07 1.51 -6.50
CA GLU A 104 0.58 2.42 -5.49
C GLU A 104 -0.34 2.50 -4.28
N MET A 105 -1.66 2.57 -4.49
CA MET A 105 -2.62 2.53 -3.39
C MET A 105 -2.57 1.20 -2.65
N MET A 106 -2.52 0.08 -3.38
CA MET A 106 -2.44 -1.25 -2.76
C MET A 106 -1.16 -1.40 -1.92
N ASP A 107 -0.03 -0.90 -2.40
CA ASP A 107 1.26 -0.90 -1.71
C ASP A 107 1.18 -0.06 -0.42
N MET A 108 0.61 1.16 -0.50
CA MET A 108 0.37 2.02 0.67
C MET A 108 -0.53 1.36 1.71
N VAL A 109 -1.65 0.75 1.28
CA VAL A 109 -2.54 -0.01 2.16
C VAL A 109 -1.82 -1.18 2.81
N ALA A 110 -1.00 -1.91 2.06
CA ALA A 110 -0.22 -3.03 2.58
C ALA A 110 0.78 -2.57 3.66
N TYR A 111 1.46 -1.44 3.43
CA TYR A 111 2.35 -0.86 4.43
C TYR A 111 1.62 -0.45 5.70
N ILE A 112 0.52 0.31 5.61
CA ILE A 112 -0.22 0.73 6.82
C ILE A 112 -0.78 -0.49 7.58
N LYS A 113 -1.31 -1.51 6.88
CA LYS A 113 -1.74 -2.77 7.51
C LYS A 113 -0.60 -3.51 8.21
N SER A 114 0.63 -3.44 7.68
CA SER A 114 1.79 -4.04 8.32
C SER A 114 2.10 -3.42 9.69
N LEU A 115 1.83 -2.12 9.87
CA LEU A 115 1.98 -1.44 11.15
C LEU A 115 0.98 -1.99 12.19
N GLY A 116 -0.27 -2.17 11.79
CA GLY A 116 -1.31 -2.75 12.66
C GLY A 116 -1.00 -4.20 13.04
N MET A 117 -0.55 -5.02 12.08
CA MET A 117 -0.15 -6.40 12.35
C MET A 117 1.04 -6.50 13.32
N LYS A 118 2.02 -5.58 13.20
CA LYS A 118 3.16 -5.50 14.12
C LYS A 118 2.68 -5.20 15.54
N MET A 119 1.85 -4.17 15.71
CA MET A 119 1.27 -3.81 17.02
C MET A 119 0.45 -4.96 17.62
N GLU A 120 -0.41 -5.63 16.83
CA GLU A 120 -1.16 -6.80 17.29
C GLU A 120 -0.25 -7.95 17.77
N LYS A 121 0.86 -8.19 17.07
CA LYS A 121 1.83 -9.22 17.43
C LYS A 121 2.53 -8.87 18.73
N GLU A 122 3.00 -7.63 18.88
CA GLU A 122 3.68 -7.15 20.08
C GLU A 122 2.77 -7.25 21.32
N MET A 123 1.52 -6.77 21.23
CA MET A 123 0.54 -6.91 22.32
C MET A 123 0.31 -8.38 22.71
N LYS A 124 0.18 -9.29 21.73
CA LYS A 124 -0.03 -10.72 21.99
C LYS A 124 1.22 -11.43 22.55
N GLN A 125 2.41 -10.88 22.33
CA GLN A 125 3.68 -11.42 22.81
C GLN A 125 4.05 -10.93 24.21
N GLU A 126 3.45 -9.84 24.69
CA GLU A 126 3.63 -9.31 26.05
C GLU A 126 2.65 -9.95 27.06
N ILE A 127 1.42 -10.26 26.64
CA ILE A 127 0.40 -10.96 27.45
C ILE A 127 0.80 -12.37 27.99
N PRO A 128 1.70 -13.18 27.39
CA PRO A 128 2.08 -14.50 27.91
C PRO A 128 3.05 -14.47 29.11
N MET A 129 3.71 -13.34 29.42
CA MET A 129 4.70 -13.30 30.52
C MET A 129 4.04 -13.00 31.88
N GLU A 130 3.03 -12.14 31.96
CA GLU A 130 2.37 -11.84 33.24
C GLU A 130 1.50 -12.98 33.80
N MET A 131 1.07 -13.93 32.96
CA MET A 131 0.25 -15.07 33.41
C MET A 131 1.03 -16.35 33.74
N LYS A 132 2.33 -16.43 33.45
CA LYS A 132 3.13 -17.62 33.78
C LYS A 132 3.68 -17.61 35.20
N GLU A 133 3.94 -16.45 35.80
CA GLU A 133 4.45 -16.38 37.19
C GLU A 133 3.36 -16.60 38.26
N LYS A 134 2.08 -16.37 37.95
CA LYS A 134 0.97 -16.55 38.90
C LYS A 134 0.40 -17.98 39.02
N LYS A 135 0.93 -18.96 38.28
CA LYS A 135 0.48 -20.37 38.36
C LYS A 135 1.48 -21.33 39.02
N SER A 136 2.55 -20.80 39.64
CA SER A 136 3.54 -21.59 40.38
C SER A 136 3.51 -21.35 41.91
N GLY A 137 2.57 -20.56 42.39
CA GLY A 137 2.41 -20.28 43.83
C GLY A 137 0.98 -20.51 44.26
N TYR A 138 0.80 -21.48 45.16
CA TYR A 138 -0.41 -22.00 45.80
C TYR A 138 -1.11 -23.17 45.09
#